data_AF-A0AAW7YXV4-F1
#
_entry.id   AF-A0AAW7YXV4-F1
#
_cell.length_a   1.000
_cell.length_b   1.000
_cell.length_c   1.000
_cell.angle_alpha   90.00
_cell.angle_beta   90.00
_cell.angle_gamma   90.00
#
_symmetry.space_group_name_H-M   'P 1'
#
loop_
_entity.id
_entity.type
_entity.pdbx_description
1 polymer ?
#
loop_
_entity_poly.entity_id
_entity_poly.type
_entity_poly.pdbx_seq_one_letter_code
_entity_poly.pdbx_strand_id
1 'polypeptide(L)'
;DGWDAKLPTWQPGEKLATRGARGKVLAAIFDVVPGLVGGGADLSGNTGTLIETTTPITAGDASGRLVHFGVREHAMGSIMN
;
A
#
# COMPACT_ATOMS: atom_id res chain seq x y z
N ASP A 1 -10.94 -13.41 3.34
CA ASP A 1 -10.39 -14.78 3.34
C ASP A 1 -9.73 -15.11 2.01
N GLY A 2 -8.67 -15.93 1.99
CA GLY A 2 -7.96 -16.35 0.77
C GLY A 2 -6.93 -15.37 0.19
N TRP A 3 -6.56 -14.32 0.95
CA TRP A 3 -5.54 -13.35 0.53
C TRP A 3 -4.12 -13.94 0.59
N ASP A 4 -3.90 -14.89 1.50
CA ASP A 4 -2.65 -15.61 1.72
C ASP A 4 -2.23 -16.41 0.48
N ALA A 5 -3.20 -16.98 -0.24
CA ALA A 5 -2.96 -17.69 -1.50
C ALA A 5 -2.50 -16.75 -2.65
N LYS A 6 -2.64 -15.43 -2.50
CA LYS A 6 -2.16 -14.43 -3.47
C LYS A 6 -0.73 -13.97 -3.20
N LEU A 7 -0.15 -14.33 -2.06
CA LEU A 7 1.17 -13.82 -1.67
C LEU A 7 2.25 -14.31 -2.66
N PRO A 8 3.11 -13.41 -3.13
CA PRO A 8 4.25 -13.80 -3.96
C PRO A 8 5.26 -14.58 -3.13
N THR A 9 5.96 -15.51 -3.80
CA THR A 9 7.12 -16.22 -3.25
C THR A 9 8.36 -15.88 -4.06
N TRP A 10 9.52 -15.86 -3.41
CA TRP A 10 10.81 -15.58 -4.04
C TRP A 10 11.74 -16.78 -3.92
N GLN A 11 12.53 -17.03 -4.96
CA GLN A 11 13.45 -18.17 -4.97
C GLN A 11 14.77 -17.84 -4.26
N PRO A 12 15.47 -18.84 -3.70
CA PRO A 12 16.81 -18.64 -3.17
C PRO A 12 17.74 -18.00 -4.22
N GLY A 13 18.42 -16.92 -3.84
CA GLY A 13 19.33 -16.18 -4.72
C GLY A 13 18.68 -15.05 -5.54
N GLU A 14 17.36 -14.88 -5.49
CA GLU A 14 16.69 -13.72 -6.10
C GLU A 14 17.12 -12.42 -5.40
N LYS A 15 17.55 -11.42 -6.19
CA LYS A 15 17.94 -10.10 -5.68
C LYS A 15 16.74 -9.15 -5.71
N LEU A 16 16.14 -8.91 -4.56
CA LEU A 16 15.03 -7.98 -4.41
C LEU A 16 15.19 -7.18 -3.11
N ALA A 17 15.08 -5.85 -3.20
CA ALA A 17 15.02 -5.01 -2.01
C ALA A 17 13.72 -5.31 -1.24
N THR A 18 13.79 -5.41 0.08
CA THR A 18 12.62 -5.74 0.92
C THR A 18 11.46 -4.75 0.77
N ARG A 19 11.75 -3.47 0.50
CA ARG A 19 10.71 -2.46 0.14
C ARG A 19 9.98 -2.79 -1.16
N GLY A 20 10.68 -3.35 -2.15
CA GLY A 20 10.10 -3.83 -3.40
C GLY A 20 9.29 -5.11 -3.19
N ALA A 21 9.78 -6.02 -2.35
CA ALA A 21 9.02 -7.20 -1.92
C ALA A 21 7.71 -6.81 -1.23
N ARG A 22 7.74 -5.85 -0.30
CA ARG A 22 6.56 -5.28 0.34
C ARG A 22 5.57 -4.72 -0.67
N GLY A 23 6.03 -3.93 -1.64
CA GLY A 23 5.16 -3.38 -2.69
C GLY A 23 4.46 -4.48 -3.50
N LYS A 24 5.17 -5.55 -3.86
CA LYS A 24 4.59 -6.71 -4.55
C LYS A 24 3.54 -7.43 -3.69
N VAL A 25 3.79 -7.59 -2.38
CA VAL A 25 2.82 -8.15 -1.44
C VAL A 25 1.57 -7.27 -1.37
N LEU A 26 1.75 -5.96 -1.19
CA LEU A 26 0.64 -5.01 -1.08
C LEU A 26 -0.24 -5.06 -2.33
N ALA A 27 0.36 -5.01 -3.52
CA ALA A 27 -0.36 -5.10 -4.79
C ALA A 27 -1.14 -6.43 -4.92
N ALA A 28 -0.56 -7.55 -4.49
CA ALA A 28 -1.20 -8.86 -4.62
C ALA A 28 -2.45 -9.02 -3.73
N ILE A 29 -2.48 -8.37 -2.56
CA ILE A 29 -3.58 -8.51 -1.61
C ILE A 29 -4.61 -7.37 -1.70
N PHE A 30 -4.29 -6.27 -2.38
CA PHE A 30 -5.09 -5.05 -2.34
C PHE A 30 -6.54 -5.22 -2.82
N ASP A 31 -6.74 -6.01 -3.87
CA ASP A 31 -8.05 -6.21 -4.48
C ASP A 31 -8.87 -7.29 -3.75
N VAL A 32 -8.22 -8.14 -2.95
CA VAL A 32 -8.85 -9.28 -2.27
C VAL A 32 -9.05 -9.07 -0.77
N VAL A 33 -8.49 -8.01 -0.19
CA VAL A 33 -8.72 -7.59 1.20
C VAL A 33 -9.58 -6.33 1.21
N PRO A 34 -10.92 -6.46 1.35
CA PRO A 34 -11.81 -5.32 1.47
C PRO A 34 -11.43 -4.47 2.68
N GLY A 35 -11.44 -3.14 2.51
CA GLY A 35 -11.09 -2.20 3.58
C GLY A 35 -9.58 -1.97 3.76
N LEU A 36 -8.72 -2.65 3.00
CA LEU A 36 -7.31 -2.27 2.97
C LEU A 36 -7.16 -0.90 2.30
N VAL A 37 -6.65 0.06 3.06
CA VAL A 37 -6.32 1.41 2.62
C VAL A 37 -4.81 1.56 2.65
N GLY A 38 -4.24 2.11 1.59
CA GLY A 38 -2.82 2.40 1.50
C GLY A 38 -2.52 3.89 1.54
N GLY A 39 -1.24 4.23 1.62
CA GLY A 39 -0.80 5.61 1.62
C GLY A 39 0.63 5.77 2.14
N GLY A 40 1.09 7.01 2.12
CA GLY A 40 2.42 7.38 2.62
C GLY A 40 2.54 8.87 2.87
N ALA A 41 3.44 9.22 3.78
CA ALA A 41 3.81 10.60 4.06
C ALA A 41 4.78 11.14 2.99
N ASP A 42 4.24 11.44 1.79
CA ASP A 42 4.98 11.90 0.60
C ASP A 42 6.11 10.97 0.11
N LEU A 43 6.11 9.73 0.59
CA LEU A 43 7.12 8.72 0.27
C LEU A 43 6.52 7.43 -0.30
N SER A 44 5.31 7.47 -0.84
CA SER A 44 4.59 6.27 -1.29
C SER A 44 5.33 5.48 -2.38
N GLY A 45 5.98 6.19 -3.33
CA GLY A 45 6.79 5.56 -4.36
C GLY A 45 8.05 4.89 -3.83
N ASN A 46 8.72 5.50 -2.84
CA ASN A 46 9.96 4.95 -2.27
C ASN A 46 9.70 3.83 -1.24
N THR A 47 8.62 3.93 -0.47
CA THR A 47 8.29 2.96 0.59
C THR A 47 7.51 1.75 0.09
N GLY A 48 7.13 1.73 -1.19
CA GLY A 48 6.35 0.64 -1.79
C GLY A 48 4.90 0.62 -1.29
N THR A 49 4.33 1.79 -0.97
CA THR A 49 2.92 1.93 -0.57
C THR A 49 2.03 2.59 -1.62
N LEU A 50 2.61 2.95 -2.77
CA LEU A 50 1.83 3.33 -3.93
C LEU A 50 1.07 2.11 -4.45
N ILE A 51 -0.24 2.25 -4.64
CA ILE A 51 -1.11 1.21 -5.19
C ILE A 51 -1.71 1.77 -6.47
N GLU A 52 -1.36 1.16 -7.60
CA GLU A 52 -1.76 1.65 -8.92
C GLU A 52 -3.21 1.27 -9.27
N THR A 53 -3.78 0.27 -8.61
CA THR A 53 -5.14 -0.24 -8.88
C THR A 53 -6.26 0.55 -8.19
N THR A 54 -5.94 1.67 -7.53
CA THR A 54 -6.93 2.53 -6.84
C THR A 54 -6.70 4.00 -7.14
N THR A 55 -7.76 4.78 -6.97
CA THR A 55 -7.69 6.25 -6.93
C THR A 55 -7.37 6.76 -5.52
N PRO A 56 -6.84 8.00 -5.41
CA PRO A 56 -6.71 8.69 -4.14
C PRO A 56 -8.05 9.04 -3.52
N ILE A 57 -8.09 9.08 -2.19
CA ILE A 57 -9.16 9.72 -1.43
C ILE A 57 -8.96 11.24 -1.52
N THR A 58 -10.02 11.94 -1.93
CA THR A 58 -10.05 13.40 -2.07
C THR A 58 -11.27 13.97 -1.35
N ALA A 59 -11.34 15.29 -1.20
CA ALA A 59 -12.50 15.94 -0.59
C ALA A 59 -13.79 15.76 -1.41
N GLY A 60 -13.69 15.56 -2.73
CA GLY A 60 -14.84 15.37 -3.63
C GLY A 60 -15.17 13.91 -3.93
N ASP A 61 -14.26 12.99 -3.59
CA ASP A 61 -14.40 11.56 -3.87
C ASP A 61 -13.66 10.73 -2.83
N ALA A 62 -14.42 10.02 -2.01
CA ALA A 62 -13.92 9.11 -0.99
C ALA A 62 -14.05 7.62 -1.38
N SER A 63 -14.36 7.32 -2.66
CA SER A 63 -14.48 5.94 -3.14
C SER A 63 -13.13 5.23 -3.33
N GLY A 64 -12.05 6.00 -3.44
CA GLY A 64 -10.68 5.49 -3.49
C GLY A 64 -10.19 4.89 -2.17
N ARG A 65 -9.01 4.25 -2.21
CA ARG A 65 -8.37 3.59 -1.06
C ARG A 65 -6.89 3.95 -0.91
N LEU A 66 -6.46 5.08 -1.49
CA LEU A 66 -5.10 5.62 -1.34
C LEU A 66 -5.13 6.99 -0.66
N VAL A 67 -4.38 7.15 0.43
CA VAL A 67 -4.28 8.43 1.16
C VAL A 67 -2.93 9.09 0.91
N HIS A 68 -2.96 10.35 0.48
CA HIS A 68 -1.77 11.21 0.41
C HIS A 68 -1.66 12.06 1.67
N PHE A 69 -0.86 11.60 2.62
CA PHE A 69 -0.71 12.28 3.91
C PHE A 69 0.14 13.56 3.84
N GLY A 70 0.98 13.70 2.81
CA GLY A 70 2.02 14.74 2.72
C GLY A 70 3.15 14.49 3.73
N VAL A 71 4.07 15.45 3.92
CA VAL A 71 5.17 15.34 4.90
C VAL A 71 4.64 15.55 6.33
N ARG A 72 3.88 14.58 6.83
CA ARG A 72 3.11 14.66 8.08
C ARG A 72 3.02 13.30 8.79
N GLU A 73 4.15 12.76 9.21
CA GLU A 73 4.26 11.41 9.78
C GLU A 73 3.44 11.24 11.06
N HIS A 74 3.47 12.24 11.95
CA HIS A 74 2.70 12.18 13.20
C HIS A 74 1.19 12.21 12.92
N ALA A 75 0.73 13.12 12.05
CA ALA A 75 -0.68 13.17 11.67
C ALA A 75 -1.13 11.89 10.94
N MET A 76 -0.29 11.33 10.06
CA MET A 76 -0.53 10.02 9.43
C MET A 76 -0.73 8.93 10.48
N GLY A 77 0.17 8.84 11.47
CA GLY A 77 0.04 7.89 12.57
C GLY A 77 -1.26 8.07 13.36
N SER A 78 -1.62 9.31 13.68
CA SER A 78 -2.87 9.61 14.40
C SER A 78 -4.13 9.31 13.59
N ILE A 79 -4.11 9.47 12.27
CA ILE A 79 -5.23 9.11 11.38
C ILE A 79 -5.41 7.59 11.27
N MET A 80 -4.34 6.81 11.45
CA MET A 80 -4.35 5.35 11.34
C MET A 80 -4.80 4.61 12.61
N ASN A 81 -4.85 5.27 13.77
CA ASN A 81 -5.27 4.69 15.05
C ASN A 81 -6.79 4.54 15.16
#